data_AF-A0A0P0GLP4-F1
#
_entry.id   AF-A0A0P0GLP4-F1
#
_cell.length_a   1.000
_cell.length_b   1.000
_cell.length_c   1.000
_cell.angle_alpha   90.00
_cell.angle_beta   90.00
_cell.angle_gamma   90.00
#
_symmetry.space_group_name_H-M   'P 1'
#
loop_
_entity.id
_entity.type
_entity.pdbx_description
1 polymer ?
#
loop_
_entity_poly.entity_id
_entity_poly.type
_entity_poly.pdbx_seq_one_letter_code
_entity_poly.pdbx_strand_id
1 'polypeptide(L)'
;MENMQNFIGWIIIIFGVLQIILFFKIWIMTDDVTKIKNTIQANGYPNGISPAKFELAMGNIEKAKELATREFISDIYKIYSNVLKSENEEYVKRFNVIEQEYRAKFDNISSFIDFEKFSTYDKAQKIFC
;
A
#
# COMPACT_ATOMS: atom_id res chain seq x y z
N MET A 1 -34.18 21.37 49.99
CA MET A 1 -33.54 20.10 49.56
C MET A 1 -33.76 19.82 48.09
N GLU A 2 -34.92 20.15 47.51
CA GLU A 2 -35.20 19.96 46.07
C GLU A 2 -34.20 20.63 45.11
N ASN A 3 -33.76 21.86 45.38
CA ASN A 3 -32.83 22.57 44.48
C ASN A 3 -31.47 21.86 44.32
N MET A 4 -30.99 21.21 45.39
CA MET A 4 -29.75 20.43 45.37
C MET A 4 -29.94 19.12 44.58
N GLN A 5 -31.08 18.46 44.76
CA GLN A 5 -31.44 17.25 44.02
C GLN A 5 -31.59 17.52 42.52
N ASN A 6 -32.22 18.64 42.15
CA ASN A 6 -32.38 19.05 40.76
C ASN A 6 -31.03 19.37 40.11
N PHE A 7 -30.11 20.02 40.82
CA PHE A 7 -28.76 20.32 40.35
C PHE A 7 -27.95 19.04 40.08
N ILE A 8 -27.98 18.08 41.01
CA ILE A 8 -27.32 16.78 40.85
C ILE A 8 -27.93 16.01 39.66
N GLY A 9 -29.24 16.06 39.48
CA GLY A 9 -29.94 15.46 38.34
C GLY A 9 -29.43 15.98 36.99
N TRP A 10 -29.27 17.30 36.86
CA TRP A 10 -28.72 17.92 35.65
C TRP A 10 -27.28 17.47 35.38
N ILE A 11 -26.44 17.37 36.41
CA ILE A 11 -25.05 16.90 36.26
C ILE A 11 -25.02 15.47 35.73
N ILE A 12 -25.86 14.58 36.26
CA ILE A 12 -25.92 13.17 35.83
C ILE A 12 -26.38 13.07 34.36
N ILE A 13 -27.37 13.87 33.95
CA ILE A 13 -27.85 13.88 32.57
C ILE A 13 -26.75 14.37 31.62
N ILE A 14 -26.10 15.49 31.95
CA ILE A 14 -25.00 16.05 31.15
C ILE A 14 -23.85 15.03 31.05
N PHE A 15 -23.51 14.39 32.17
CA PHE A 15 -22.48 13.35 32.20
C PHE A 15 -22.87 12.16 31.33
N GLY A 16 -24.12 11.70 31.38
CA GLY A 16 -24.64 10.62 30.53
C GLY A 16 -24.53 10.95 29.03
N VAL A 17 -24.91 12.16 28.62
CA VAL A 17 -24.78 12.62 27.22
C VAL A 17 -23.30 12.69 26.80
N LEU A 18 -22.42 13.21 27.66
CA LEU A 18 -20.97 13.23 27.43
C LEU A 18 -20.39 11.83 27.26
N GLN A 19 -20.83 10.86 28.07
CA GLN A 19 -20.38 9.47 27.94
C GLN A 19 -20.82 8.86 26.60
N ILE A 20 -22.06 9.08 26.15
CA ILE A 20 -22.54 8.59 24.86
C ILE A 20 -21.68 9.11 23.71
N ILE A 21 -21.35 10.41 23.70
CA ILE A 21 -20.48 11.02 22.68
C ILE A 21 -19.07 10.40 22.71
N LEU A 22 -18.52 10.18 23.92
CA LEU A 22 -17.21 9.54 24.08
C LEU A 22 -17.21 8.09 23.56
N PHE A 23 -18.27 7.32 23.79
CA PHE A 23 -18.40 5.96 23.25
C PHE A 23 -18.43 5.95 21.72
N PHE A 24 -19.21 6.84 21.08
CA PHE A 24 -19.20 6.95 19.61
C PHE A 24 -17.82 7.35 19.06
N LYS A 25 -17.11 8.24 19.75
CA LYS A 25 -15.76 8.65 19.37
C LYS A 25 -14.75 7.50 19.42
N ILE A 26 -14.77 6.70 20.50
CA ILE A 26 -13.90 5.52 20.64
C ILE A 26 -14.28 4.45 19.62
N TRP A 27 -15.56 4.27 19.32
CA TRP A 27 -16.03 3.30 18.34
C TRP A 27 -15.53 3.65 16.93
N ILE A 28 -15.63 4.91 16.50
CA ILE A 28 -15.09 5.37 15.22
C ILE A 28 -13.57 5.14 15.14
N MET A 29 -12.83 5.43 16.21
CA MET A 29 -11.38 5.17 16.26
C MET A 29 -11.06 3.67 16.18
N THR A 30 -11.89 2.81 16.78
CA THR A 30 -11.69 1.35 16.77
C THR A 30 -12.00 0.74 15.40
N ASP A 31 -12.98 1.30 14.66
CA ASP A 31 -13.29 0.91 13.29
C ASP A 31 -12.12 1.19 12.33
N ASP A 32 -11.52 2.38 12.42
CA ASP A 32 -10.33 2.74 11.63
C ASP A 32 -9.15 1.79 11.89
N VAL A 33 -8.87 1.45 13.15
CA VAL A 33 -7.82 0.49 13.50
C VAL A 33 -8.15 -0.92 12.96
N THR A 34 -9.42 -1.31 13.01
CA THR A 34 -9.89 -2.59 12.45
C THR A 34 -9.70 -2.64 10.94
N LYS A 35 -9.97 -1.53 10.24
CA LYS A 35 -9.75 -1.39 8.80
C LYS A 35 -8.27 -1.48 8.42
N ILE A 36 -7.38 -0.83 9.18
CA ILE A 36 -5.92 -0.95 9.00
C ILE A 36 -5.47 -2.40 9.21
N LYS A 37 -5.91 -3.03 10.31
CA LYS A 37 -5.59 -4.43 10.63
C LYS A 37 -6.08 -5.39 9.54
N ASN A 38 -7.29 -5.21 9.04
CA ASN A 38 -7.85 -6.04 7.98
C ASN A 38 -7.12 -5.86 6.65
N THR A 39 -6.65 -4.64 6.34
CA THR A 39 -5.83 -4.38 5.14
C THR A 39 -4.46 -5.07 5.24
N ILE A 40 -3.87 -5.08 6.44
CA ILE A 40 -2.62 -5.80 6.71
C ILE A 40 -2.84 -7.32 6.66
N GLN A 41 -3.96 -7.84 7.20
CA GLN A 41 -4.26 -9.27 7.18
C GLN A 41 -4.68 -9.78 5.79
N ALA A 42 -5.40 -8.99 5.00
CA ALA A 42 -5.86 -9.39 3.67
C ALA A 42 -4.70 -9.55 2.67
N ASN A 43 -3.66 -8.72 2.79
CA ASN A 43 -2.49 -8.79 1.92
C ASN A 43 -1.28 -9.47 2.57
N GLY A 44 -1.23 -9.60 3.91
CA GLY A 44 -0.11 -10.20 4.65
C GLY A 44 1.09 -9.27 4.86
N TYR A 45 0.99 -7.99 4.49
CA TYR A 45 2.12 -7.04 4.50
C TYR A 45 1.74 -5.72 5.18
N PRO A 46 2.65 -5.09 5.94
CA PRO A 46 2.41 -3.79 6.55
C PRO A 46 2.26 -2.69 5.49
N ASN A 47 1.31 -1.78 5.72
CA ASN A 47 0.99 -0.70 4.79
C ASN A 47 2.21 0.24 4.61
N GLY A 48 2.61 0.52 3.37
CA GLY A 48 3.76 1.38 3.06
C GLY A 48 5.10 0.66 2.92
N ILE A 49 5.17 -0.65 3.18
CA ILE A 49 6.33 -1.49 2.86
C ILE A 49 5.98 -2.38 1.67
N SER A 50 6.85 -2.39 0.66
CA SER A 50 6.73 -3.32 -0.47
C SER A 50 6.76 -4.77 0.06
N PRO A 51 5.74 -5.60 -0.25
CA PRO A 51 5.74 -7.04 0.02
C PRO A 51 7.08 -7.74 -0.24
N ALA A 52 7.74 -7.39 -1.34
CA ALA A 52 9.03 -7.95 -1.71
C ALA A 52 10.15 -7.62 -0.69
N LYS A 53 10.20 -6.38 -0.19
CA LYS A 53 11.16 -5.97 0.85
C LYS A 53 10.88 -6.66 2.19
N PHE A 54 9.62 -6.89 2.50
CA PHE A 54 9.22 -7.54 3.74
C PHE A 54 9.64 -9.02 3.78
N GLU A 55 9.36 -9.78 2.71
CA GLU A 55 9.81 -11.17 2.60
C GLU A 55 11.33 -11.29 2.54
N LEU A 56 12.01 -10.31 1.92
CA LEU A 56 13.46 -10.24 1.94
C LEU A 56 14.00 -10.08 3.37
N ALA A 57 13.41 -9.16 4.16
CA ALA A 57 13.81 -8.96 5.55
C ALA A 57 13.55 -10.19 6.42
N MET A 58 12.54 -11.01 6.07
CA MET A 58 12.30 -12.30 6.70
C MET A 58 13.29 -13.40 6.28
N GLY A 59 14.11 -13.18 5.25
CA GLY A 59 15.03 -14.18 4.69
C GLY A 59 14.39 -15.12 3.65
N ASN A 60 13.14 -14.88 3.25
CA ASN A 60 12.42 -15.67 2.25
C ASN A 60 12.75 -15.20 0.82
N ILE A 61 13.93 -15.57 0.32
CA ILE A 61 14.47 -15.06 -0.95
C ILE A 61 13.59 -15.42 -2.17
N GLU A 62 13.08 -16.63 -2.25
CA GLU A 62 12.26 -17.08 -3.40
C GLU A 62 10.94 -16.30 -3.50
N LYS A 63 10.26 -16.14 -2.37
CA LYS A 63 9.00 -15.39 -2.30
C LYS A 63 9.21 -13.89 -2.50
N ALA A 64 10.29 -13.35 -1.96
CA ALA A 64 10.71 -11.97 -2.21
C ALA A 64 10.95 -11.70 -3.71
N LYS A 65 11.57 -12.65 -4.42
CA LYS A 65 11.79 -12.59 -5.87
C LYS A 65 10.47 -12.56 -6.65
N GLU A 66 9.54 -13.45 -6.33
CA GLU A 66 8.24 -13.51 -7.00
C GLU A 66 7.48 -12.19 -6.84
N LEU A 67 7.42 -11.67 -5.60
CA LEU A 67 6.75 -10.41 -5.29
C LEU A 67 7.42 -9.21 -5.95
N ALA A 68 8.76 -9.16 -5.94
CA ALA A 68 9.51 -8.08 -6.59
C ALA A 68 9.21 -8.04 -8.10
N THR A 69 9.16 -9.22 -8.73
CA THR A 69 8.84 -9.34 -10.15
C THR A 69 7.40 -8.91 -10.44
N ARG A 70 6.45 -9.32 -9.59
CA ARG A 70 5.04 -8.93 -9.74
C ARG A 70 4.83 -7.42 -9.58
N GLU A 71 5.46 -6.81 -8.58
CA GLU A 71 5.41 -5.36 -8.37
C GLU A 71 6.02 -4.61 -9.56
N PHE A 72 7.20 -5.06 -10.02
CA PHE A 72 7.87 -4.47 -11.18
C PHE A 72 6.96 -4.52 -12.42
N ILE A 73 6.40 -5.68 -12.75
CA ILE A 73 5.49 -5.83 -13.90
C ILE A 73 4.27 -4.91 -13.76
N SER A 74 3.72 -4.76 -12.55
CA SER A 74 2.60 -3.86 -12.29
C SER A 74 2.96 -2.39 -12.56
N ASP A 75 4.14 -1.95 -12.12
CA ASP A 75 4.61 -0.59 -12.35
C ASP A 75 4.95 -0.34 -13.83
N ILE A 76 5.52 -1.33 -14.53
CA ILE A 76 5.71 -1.29 -15.98
C ILE A 76 4.37 -1.21 -16.71
N TYR A 77 3.37 -2.00 -16.30
CA TYR A 77 2.05 -1.96 -16.92
C TYR A 77 1.39 -0.58 -16.77
N LYS A 78 1.53 0.08 -15.61
CA LYS A 78 1.01 1.44 -15.40
C LYS A 78 1.64 2.46 -16.34
N ILE A 79 2.96 2.40 -16.57
CA ILE A 79 3.58 3.29 -17.55
C ILE A 79 3.16 2.94 -18.97
N TYR A 80 3.04 1.64 -19.29
CA TYR A 80 2.60 1.18 -20.60
C TYR A 80 1.17 1.63 -20.92
N SER A 81 0.24 1.50 -19.97
CA SER A 81 -1.15 1.90 -20.14
C SER A 81 -1.32 3.42 -20.26
N ASN A 82 -0.39 4.19 -19.68
CA ASN A 82 -0.44 5.65 -19.68
C ASN A 82 0.31 6.30 -20.85
N VAL A 83 1.07 5.52 -21.63
CA VAL A 83 1.88 6.03 -22.75
C VAL A 83 1.29 5.57 -24.08
N LEU A 84 1.15 6.50 -25.02
CA LEU A 84 0.71 6.19 -26.38
C LEU A 84 1.84 5.50 -27.17
N LYS A 85 1.49 4.60 -28.09
CA LYS A 85 2.46 3.87 -28.93
C LYS A 85 3.42 4.79 -29.72
N SER A 86 3.01 6.02 -30.01
CA SER A 86 3.84 7.04 -30.68
C SER A 86 4.93 7.66 -29.80
N GLU A 87 4.90 7.45 -28.48
CA GLU A 87 5.77 8.08 -27.48
C GLU A 87 6.76 7.07 -26.87
N ASN A 88 7.37 6.23 -27.72
CA ASN A 88 8.32 5.19 -27.29
C ASN A 88 9.50 5.78 -26.49
N GLU A 89 10.01 6.95 -26.88
CA GLU A 89 11.08 7.63 -26.13
C GLU A 89 10.67 7.99 -24.70
N GLU A 90 9.41 8.36 -24.46
CA GLU A 90 8.91 8.66 -23.13
C GLU A 90 8.74 7.39 -22.29
N TYR A 91 8.25 6.31 -22.90
CA TYR A 91 8.21 5.00 -22.27
C TYR A 91 9.62 4.57 -21.80
N VAL A 92 10.62 4.64 -22.68
CA VAL A 92 12.00 4.21 -22.37
C VAL A 92 12.60 5.05 -21.24
N LYS A 93 12.37 6.37 -21.23
CA LYS A 93 12.82 7.25 -20.14
C LYS A 93 12.22 6.83 -18.80
N ARG A 94 10.90 6.62 -18.74
CA ARG A 94 10.21 6.20 -17.51
C ARG A 94 10.61 4.79 -17.07
N PHE A 95 10.78 3.89 -18.03
CA PHE A 95 11.27 2.52 -17.81
C PHE A 95 12.64 2.53 -17.13
N ASN A 96 13.60 3.29 -17.66
CA ASN A 96 14.96 3.36 -17.12
C ASN A 96 14.99 3.85 -15.67
N VAL A 97 14.12 4.79 -15.30
CA VAL A 97 14.00 5.27 -13.91
C VAL A 97 13.52 4.16 -12.98
N ILE A 98 12.47 3.42 -13.38
CA ILE A 98 11.94 2.29 -12.61
C ILE A 98 12.99 1.18 -12.49
N GLU A 99 13.67 0.85 -13.60
CA GLU A 99 14.75 -0.14 -13.59
C GLU A 99 15.84 0.23 -12.59
N GLN A 100 16.32 1.48 -12.60
CA GLN A 100 17.33 1.95 -11.65
C GLN A 100 16.85 1.87 -10.19
N GLU A 101 15.60 2.26 -9.91
CA GLU A 101 15.03 2.13 -8.58
C GLU A 101 14.99 0.68 -8.10
N TYR A 102 14.57 -0.26 -8.95
CA TYR A 102 14.50 -1.66 -8.60
C TYR A 102 15.89 -2.27 -8.42
N ARG A 103 16.87 -1.88 -9.24
CA ARG A 103 18.28 -2.27 -9.05
C ARG A 103 18.77 -1.82 -7.67
N ALA A 104 18.64 -0.52 -7.35
CA ALA A 104 19.06 0.02 -6.05
C ALA A 104 18.31 -0.58 -4.85
N LYS A 105 17.00 -0.88 -4.99
CA LYS A 105 16.19 -1.48 -3.92
C LYS A 105 16.57 -2.94 -3.63
N PHE A 106 17.14 -3.63 -4.62
CA PHE A 106 17.38 -5.07 -4.60
C PHE A 106 18.80 -5.42 -5.02
N ASP A 107 19.82 -4.60 -4.72
CA ASP A 107 21.19 -4.77 -5.25
C ASP A 107 21.79 -6.18 -5.02
N ASN A 108 21.41 -6.90 -3.95
CA ASN A 108 21.81 -8.30 -3.68
C ASN A 108 20.96 -9.39 -4.40
N ILE A 109 19.92 -8.99 -5.13
CA ILE A 109 18.80 -9.79 -5.68
C ILE A 109 18.54 -9.39 -7.15
N SER A 110 19.31 -8.45 -7.67
CA SER A 110 19.16 -7.82 -8.99
C SER A 110 19.34 -8.79 -10.18
N SER A 111 19.73 -10.05 -9.93
CA SER A 111 19.80 -11.10 -10.97
C SER A 111 18.45 -11.76 -11.30
N PHE A 112 17.36 -11.34 -10.67
CA PHE A 112 16.11 -12.08 -10.72
C PHE A 112 15.01 -11.49 -11.61
N ILE A 113 15.07 -10.18 -11.89
CA ILE A 113 14.11 -9.51 -12.77
C ILE A 113 14.69 -9.45 -14.19
N ASP A 114 13.96 -10.02 -15.15
CA ASP A 114 14.31 -9.96 -16.56
C ASP A 114 13.87 -8.61 -17.15
N PHE A 115 14.71 -7.59 -16.93
CA PHE A 115 14.47 -6.23 -17.41
C PHE A 115 14.42 -6.16 -18.94
N GLU A 116 15.11 -7.06 -19.64
CA GLU A 116 15.21 -7.03 -21.10
C GLU A 116 13.86 -7.24 -21.77
N LYS A 117 13.00 -8.09 -21.19
CA LYS A 117 11.64 -8.37 -21.65
C LYS A 117 10.75 -7.12 -21.76
N PHE A 118 11.04 -6.07 -21.01
CA PHE A 118 10.20 -4.87 -20.94
C PHE A 118 10.90 -3.60 -21.43
N SER A 119 12.15 -3.72 -21.86
CA SER A 119 13.03 -2.59 -22.25
C SER A 119 12.50 -1.64 -23.34
N THR A 120 11.52 -2.06 -24.13
CA THR A 120 10.94 -1.23 -25.20
C THR A 120 9.42 -1.41 -25.23
N TYR A 121 8.72 -0.39 -25.74
CA TYR A 121 7.26 -0.43 -25.84
C TYR A 121 6.77 -1.64 -26.64
N ASP A 122 7.41 -1.96 -27.78
CA ASP A 122 7.02 -3.11 -28.61
C ASP A 122 7.24 -4.47 -27.90
N LYS A 123 8.28 -4.59 -27.07
CA LYS A 123 8.50 -5.82 -26.27
C LYS A 123 7.43 -5.96 -25.17
N ALA A 124 7.12 -4.86 -24.47
CA ALA A 124 6.05 -4.83 -23.48
C ALA A 124 4.68 -5.12 -24.11
N GLN A 125 4.40 -4.56 -25.29
CA GLN A 125 3.18 -4.79 -26.05
C GLN A 125 2.96 -6.29 -26.35
N LYS A 126 4.02 -7.03 -26.74
CA LYS A 126 3.92 -8.49 -26.99
C LYS A 126 3.57 -9.33 -25.75
N ILE A 127 3.73 -8.77 -24.56
CA ILE A 127 3.48 -9.47 -23.29
C ILE A 127 2.09 -9.10 -22.76
N PHE A 128 1.69 -7.83 -22.92
CA PHE A 128 0.46 -7.29 -22.35
C PHE A 128 -0.74 -7.29 -23.32
N CYS A 129 -0.52 -7.47 -24.61
CA CYS A 129 -1.54 -7.59 -25.66
C CYS A 129 -1.42 -8.92 -26.40
#